data_AF-A0A482WW54-F1
#
_entry.id   AF-A0A482WW54-F1
#
_cell.length_a   1.000
_cell.length_b   1.000
_cell.length_c   1.000
_cell.angle_alpha   90.00
_cell.angle_beta   90.00
_cell.angle_gamma   90.00
#
_symmetry.space_group_name_H-M   'P 1'
#
loop_
_entity.id
_entity.type
_entity.pdbx_description
1 polymer ?
#
loop_
_entity_poly.entity_id
_entity_poly.type
_entity_poly.pdbx_seq_one_letter_code
_entity_poly.pdbx_strand_id
1 'polypeptide(L)'
;MLSKSSAFFSKSKSCLFLSTGRNVVAFHRTLQTLIIGTNLKVNTFRTSVFIPFPRVNNRISVSPESDALEKTNPFNLSAKFYSSQITPNKTLQEILVENTKNERILKRQMVDETNDYMEDLSTKANISTEEWSKLKEMLLETPQFNATEKNVETVTMKLMNRYNIFRFARLYFNHLKSLSVDINPATLAIYVRYIFTFRDQCTAEDFLVAEEICSKLVESSPILSLTAADNVICGFSVTKNWRKSLEIFNEMKNLELSKRCYFAVAEACFRNKEFETGWEIVESIGKKSWQLADSLTSSILLYSLDKHEGLVRLLKFYAKYFDKPNLESAKHILSTAT
;
A
#
# COMPACT_ATOMS: atom_id res chain seq x y z
N MET A 1 -9.87 21.59 45.36
CA MET A 1 -8.43 21.71 45.09
C MET A 1 -8.11 20.86 43.87
N LEU A 2 -7.91 21.47 42.70
CA LEU A 2 -7.53 20.74 41.47
C LEU A 2 -6.01 20.60 41.45
N SER A 3 -5.50 19.37 41.55
CA SER A 3 -4.06 19.09 41.44
C SER A 3 -3.62 19.26 39.99
N LYS A 4 -2.74 20.22 39.72
CA LYS A 4 -2.06 20.34 38.42
C LYS A 4 -1.05 19.21 38.29
N SER A 5 -1.26 18.30 37.34
CA SER A 5 -0.24 17.34 36.91
C SER A 5 0.78 18.08 36.04
N SER A 6 2.06 18.01 36.39
CA SER A 6 3.17 18.57 35.63
C SER A 6 3.97 17.47 34.94
N ALA A 7 4.22 17.62 33.65
CA ALA A 7 5.16 16.79 32.90
C ALA A 7 6.59 17.34 33.11
N PHE A 8 7.54 16.45 33.41
CA PHE A 8 8.96 16.81 33.52
C PHE A 8 9.78 16.06 32.46
N PHE A 9 10.60 16.79 31.72
CA PHE A 9 11.59 16.22 30.81
C PHE A 9 12.97 16.19 31.47
N SER A 10 13.55 15.00 31.57
CA SER A 10 14.93 14.79 32.00
C SER A 10 15.81 14.48 30.79
N LYS A 11 16.82 15.33 30.53
CA LYS A 11 17.86 15.05 29.55
C LYS A 11 18.91 14.13 30.20
N SER A 12 18.95 12.86 29.84
CA SER A 12 20.10 12.00 30.15
C SER A 12 21.04 11.91 28.94
N LYS A 13 22.35 12.08 29.19
CA LYS A 13 23.39 11.87 28.18
C LYS A 13 23.82 10.41 28.25
N SER A 14 23.66 9.68 27.15
CA SER A 14 24.19 8.32 27.00
C SER A 14 25.03 8.26 25.74
N CYS A 15 26.32 7.92 25.87
CA CYS A 15 27.19 7.64 24.72
C CYS A 15 27.07 6.16 24.35
N LEU A 16 26.95 5.87 23.05
CA LEU A 16 26.98 4.53 22.51
C LEU A 16 28.22 4.42 21.61
N PHE A 17 29.16 3.54 21.95
CA PHE A 17 30.33 3.27 21.13
C PHE A 17 30.05 2.04 20.26
N LEU A 18 30.11 2.21 18.95
CA LEU A 18 30.15 1.11 17.99
C LEU A 18 31.56 1.04 17.42
N SER A 19 32.29 -0.02 17.80
CA SER A 19 33.62 -0.34 17.30
C SER A 19 33.48 -1.31 16.14
N THR A 20 33.71 -0.83 14.93
CA THR A 20 34.22 -1.65 13.82
C THR A 20 35.46 -0.93 13.29
N GLY A 21 36.49 -1.69 12.89
CA GLY A 21 37.87 -1.22 12.78
C GLY A 21 38.09 0.15 12.13
N ARG A 22 39.00 0.91 12.74
CA ARG A 22 39.67 2.14 12.25
C ARG A 22 38.75 3.15 11.56
N ASN A 23 37.82 3.73 12.31
CA ASN A 23 37.48 5.17 12.33
C ASN A 23 36.34 5.38 13.34
N VAL A 24 36.58 6.21 14.37
CA VAL A 24 35.55 6.56 15.36
C VAL A 24 34.84 7.83 14.86
N VAL A 25 33.58 7.70 14.44
CA VAL A 25 32.69 8.85 14.22
C VAL A 25 31.74 8.94 15.40
N ALA A 26 31.84 10.01 16.18
CA ALA A 26 30.96 10.26 17.30
C ALA A 26 29.57 10.72 16.80
N PHE A 27 28.54 9.89 16.98
CA PHE A 27 27.15 10.31 16.80
C PHE A 27 26.56 10.75 18.13
N HIS A 28 26.27 12.04 18.26
CA HIS A 28 25.44 12.54 19.36
C HIS A 28 23.96 12.26 19.04
N ARG A 29 23.36 11.28 19.72
CA ARG A 29 21.90 11.15 19.80
C ARG A 29 21.43 11.58 21.18
N THR A 30 20.59 12.61 21.22
CA THR A 30 19.87 12.99 22.44
C THR A 30 18.68 12.05 22.62
N LEU A 31 18.72 11.18 23.63
CA LEU A 31 17.55 10.39 24.04
C LEU A 31 16.65 11.29 24.89
N GLN A 32 15.43 11.55 24.42
CA GLN A 32 14.39 12.16 25.25
C GLN A 32 13.58 11.05 25.90
N THR A 33 13.59 11.00 27.22
CA THR A 33 12.75 10.08 28.00
C THR A 33 11.48 10.83 28.39
N LEU A 34 10.33 10.39 27.88
CA LEU A 34 9.03 10.88 28.32
C LEU A 34 8.63 10.11 29.59
N ILE A 35 8.55 10.81 30.72
CA ILE A 35 8.07 10.26 32.00
C ILE A 35 6.67 10.82 32.23
N ILE A 36 5.64 9.98 32.07
CA ILE A 36 4.25 10.33 32.44
C ILE A 36 3.97 9.67 33.79
N GLY A 37 3.81 10.49 34.82
CA GLY A 37 3.61 10.02 36.20
C GLY A 37 2.22 10.36 36.73
N THR A 38 1.44 9.33 37.05
CA THR A 38 0.52 9.35 38.19
C THR A 38 0.67 8.01 38.92
N ASN A 39 1.36 8.03 40.06
CA ASN A 39 1.71 6.88 40.92
C ASN A 39 2.73 5.86 40.36
N LEU A 40 4.01 6.13 40.69
CA LEU A 40 5.15 5.20 40.89
C LEU A 40 5.05 3.78 40.27
N LYS A 41 5.09 3.69 38.95
CA LYS A 41 5.83 2.63 38.22
C LYS A 41 6.58 3.28 37.07
N VAL A 42 7.91 3.31 37.16
CA VAL A 42 8.78 3.85 36.11
C VAL A 42 8.95 2.79 35.03
N ASN A 43 8.26 2.95 33.90
CA ASN A 43 8.50 2.12 32.72
C ASN A 43 9.59 2.78 31.88
N THR A 44 10.81 2.26 31.97
CA THR A 44 11.96 2.73 31.18
C THR A 44 11.97 2.03 29.82
N PHE A 45 11.69 2.75 28.75
CA PHE A 45 11.75 2.19 27.39
C PHE A 45 13.19 2.18 26.87
N ARG A 46 13.75 0.98 26.61
CA ARG A 46 15.02 0.81 25.88
C ARG A 46 14.73 0.45 24.43
N THR A 47 15.17 1.29 23.50
CA THR A 47 15.18 0.95 22.07
C THR A 47 16.47 0.23 21.72
N SER A 48 16.42 -1.09 21.56
CA SER A 48 17.45 -1.84 20.83
C SER A 48 17.09 -1.88 19.34
N VAL A 49 18.07 -1.56 18.49
CA VAL A 49 18.01 -1.79 17.04
C VAL A 49 18.64 -3.16 16.80
N PHE A 50 17.83 -4.13 16.39
CA PHE A 50 18.31 -5.44 15.97
C PHE A 50 18.40 -5.44 14.45
N ILE A 51 19.57 -5.69 13.89
CA ILE A 51 19.78 -5.85 12.45
C ILE A 51 19.84 -7.35 12.18
N PRO A 52 18.82 -7.97 11.59
CA PRO A 52 18.90 -9.38 11.21
C PRO A 52 19.71 -9.52 9.91
N PHE A 53 20.71 -10.42 9.94
CA PHE A 53 21.36 -10.90 8.73
C PHE A 53 20.45 -11.93 8.02
N PRO A 54 20.30 -11.88 6.69
CA PRO A 54 19.55 -12.90 5.97
C PRO A 54 20.35 -14.20 5.90
N ARG A 55 19.75 -15.31 6.36
CA ARG A 55 20.21 -16.67 6.05
C ARG A 55 19.73 -17.05 4.66
N VAL A 56 20.66 -17.28 3.74
CA VAL A 56 20.40 -17.84 2.42
C VAL A 56 20.37 -19.36 2.54
N ASN A 57 19.21 -19.98 2.31
CA ASN A 57 19.09 -21.43 2.15
C ASN A 57 18.73 -21.73 0.69
N ASN A 58 19.71 -22.20 -0.08
CA ASN A 58 19.51 -22.77 -1.41
C ASN A 58 19.18 -24.26 -1.27
N ARG A 59 17.96 -24.65 -1.66
CA ARG A 59 17.67 -26.02 -2.11
C ARG A 59 16.64 -25.95 -3.24
N ILE A 60 17.11 -26.26 -4.45
CA ILE A 60 16.28 -26.54 -5.63
C ILE A 60 16.21 -28.06 -5.74
N SER A 61 15.00 -28.60 -5.73
CA SER A 61 14.71 -29.97 -6.15
C SER A 61 13.75 -29.90 -7.33
N VAL A 62 14.15 -30.51 -8.45
CA VAL A 62 13.35 -30.67 -9.66
C VAL A 62 12.71 -32.07 -9.61
N SER A 63 11.43 -32.17 -9.96
CA SER A 63 10.85 -33.42 -10.46
C SER A 63 10.10 -33.15 -11.78
N PRO A 64 10.01 -34.13 -12.70
CA PRO A 64 9.36 -33.97 -14.00
C PRO A 64 7.94 -34.58 -14.06
N GLU A 65 7.31 -34.37 -15.22
CA GLU A 65 6.05 -34.95 -15.75
C GLU A 65 4.76 -34.20 -15.36
N SER A 66 3.78 -33.92 -16.24
CA SER A 66 3.36 -34.55 -17.51
C SER A 66 2.49 -33.61 -18.37
N ASP A 67 2.54 -33.86 -19.68
CA ASP A 67 1.54 -33.88 -20.75
C ASP A 67 0.43 -32.82 -20.97
N ALA A 68 0.48 -32.34 -22.22
CA ALA A 68 -0.59 -32.12 -23.21
C ALA A 68 -1.63 -31.00 -23.01
N LEU A 69 -1.61 -30.01 -23.92
CA LEU A 69 -2.62 -29.83 -24.98
C LEU A 69 -2.18 -28.75 -25.97
N GLU A 70 -1.97 -29.11 -27.24
CA GLU A 70 -1.71 -28.16 -28.33
C GLU A 70 -2.97 -27.31 -28.60
N LYS A 71 -2.85 -26.00 -28.44
CA LYS A 71 -3.76 -25.01 -29.03
C LYS A 71 -2.94 -24.07 -29.92
N THR A 72 -3.45 -23.92 -31.13
CA THR A 72 -3.02 -23.07 -32.25
C THR A 72 -2.27 -21.82 -31.82
N ASN A 73 -0.99 -21.76 -32.17
CA ASN A 73 -0.06 -20.69 -31.88
C ASN A 73 -0.26 -19.52 -32.88
N PRO A 74 -0.62 -18.30 -32.44
CA PRO A 74 -0.74 -17.13 -33.32
C PRO A 74 0.61 -16.49 -33.70
N PHE A 75 1.75 -17.01 -33.21
CA PHE A 75 3.08 -16.53 -33.58
C PHE A 75 3.55 -17.15 -34.90
N ASN A 76 2.93 -16.73 -36.00
CA ASN A 76 3.46 -16.94 -37.35
C ASN A 76 3.78 -15.58 -37.97
N LEU A 77 4.70 -14.85 -37.35
CA LEU A 77 5.28 -13.61 -37.86
C LEU A 77 6.73 -13.88 -38.28
N SER A 78 6.90 -13.90 -39.61
CA SER A 78 8.13 -13.91 -40.40
C SER A 78 9.46 -14.10 -39.65
N ALA A 79 9.95 -15.34 -39.64
CA ALA A 79 11.36 -15.66 -39.44
C ALA A 79 12.19 -15.18 -40.66
N LYS A 80 12.55 -13.89 -40.69
CA LYS A 80 13.52 -13.32 -41.65
C LYS A 80 14.78 -12.77 -40.99
N PHE A 81 15.19 -13.35 -39.86
CA PHE A 81 16.47 -13.05 -39.23
C PHE A 81 17.15 -14.33 -38.72
N TYR A 82 17.80 -15.07 -39.61
CA TYR A 82 18.94 -15.93 -39.24
C TYR A 82 19.93 -16.00 -40.42
N SER A 83 20.81 -15.01 -40.51
CA SER A 83 22.02 -15.13 -41.35
C SER A 83 23.13 -15.82 -40.54
N SER A 84 23.41 -17.07 -40.93
CA SER A 84 24.75 -17.57 -41.25
C SER A 84 25.88 -17.62 -40.20
N GLN A 85 25.59 -17.97 -38.94
CA GLN A 85 26.61 -18.58 -38.06
C GLN A 85 26.03 -19.75 -37.25
N ILE A 86 25.57 -20.79 -37.96
CA ILE A 86 25.28 -22.08 -37.32
C ILE A 86 26.65 -22.74 -37.08
N THR A 87 27.12 -22.73 -35.83
CA THR A 87 28.21 -23.63 -35.44
C THR A 87 27.72 -25.07 -35.64
N PRO A 88 28.39 -25.92 -36.42
CA PRO A 88 27.81 -27.19 -36.91
C PRO A 88 27.47 -28.26 -35.84
N ASN A 89 27.63 -27.99 -34.55
CA ASN A 89 27.64 -29.02 -33.50
C ASN A 89 26.67 -28.78 -32.33
N LYS A 90 25.72 -27.83 -32.41
CA LYS A 90 24.73 -27.69 -31.33
C LYS A 90 23.72 -28.85 -31.36
N THR A 91 23.52 -29.51 -30.22
CA THR A 91 22.50 -30.54 -30.04
C THR A 91 21.09 -29.91 -30.01
N LEU A 92 20.04 -30.68 -30.34
CA LEU A 92 18.66 -30.21 -30.25
C LEU A 92 18.31 -29.65 -28.85
N GLN A 93 18.85 -30.24 -27.79
CA GLN A 93 18.65 -29.78 -26.41
C GLN A 93 19.27 -28.39 -26.19
N GLU A 94 20.46 -28.13 -26.70
CA GLU A 94 21.10 -26.82 -26.60
C GLU A 94 20.31 -25.73 -27.34
N ILE A 95 19.75 -26.06 -28.50
CA ILE A 95 18.88 -25.16 -29.27
C ILE A 95 17.61 -24.81 -28.48
N LEU A 96 16.95 -25.81 -27.86
CA LEU A 96 15.74 -25.58 -27.06
C LEU A 96 16.03 -24.72 -25.82
N VAL A 97 17.15 -24.96 -25.13
CA VAL A 97 17.57 -24.16 -23.98
C VAL A 97 17.90 -22.73 -24.38
N GLU A 98 18.60 -22.52 -25.49
CA GLU A 98 18.92 -21.20 -26.02
C GLU A 98 17.65 -20.43 -26.45
N ASN A 99 16.71 -21.09 -27.12
CA ASN A 99 15.42 -20.50 -27.49
C ASN A 99 14.63 -20.09 -26.25
N THR A 100 14.56 -20.94 -25.23
CA THR A 100 13.87 -20.62 -23.97
C THR A 100 14.53 -19.44 -23.25
N LYS A 101 15.87 -19.36 -23.28
CA LYS A 101 16.62 -18.25 -22.70
C LYS A 101 16.35 -16.95 -23.47
N ASN A 102 16.37 -16.99 -24.80
CA ASN A 102 16.10 -15.84 -25.65
C ASN A 102 14.67 -15.32 -25.46
N GLU A 103 13.69 -16.23 -25.37
CA GLU A 103 12.30 -15.87 -25.07
C GLU A 103 12.18 -15.17 -23.71
N ARG A 104 12.87 -15.66 -22.68
CA ARG A 104 12.91 -15.01 -21.35
C ARG A 104 13.57 -13.63 -21.38
N ILE A 105 14.60 -13.44 -22.20
CA ILE A 105 15.28 -12.14 -22.35
C ILE A 105 14.34 -11.15 -23.05
N LEU A 106 13.73 -11.54 -24.18
CA LEU A 106 12.79 -10.69 -24.91
C LEU A 106 11.60 -10.29 -24.03
N LYS A 107 11.04 -11.25 -23.29
CA LYS A 107 9.97 -11.02 -22.32
C LYS A 107 10.34 -10.00 -21.23
N ARG A 108 11.60 -9.97 -20.78
CA ARG A 108 12.07 -8.97 -19.81
C ARG A 108 12.21 -7.61 -20.48
N GLN A 109 12.79 -7.55 -21.67
CA GLN A 109 12.94 -6.31 -22.44
C GLN A 109 11.59 -5.61 -22.66
N MET A 110 10.54 -6.34 -23.05
CA MET A 110 9.20 -5.75 -23.23
C MET A 110 8.62 -5.17 -21.93
N VAL A 111 8.86 -5.84 -20.79
CA VAL A 111 8.43 -5.34 -19.48
C VAL A 111 9.20 -4.06 -19.12
N ASP A 112 10.51 -4.05 -19.35
CA ASP A 112 11.36 -2.89 -19.08
C ASP A 112 10.96 -1.70 -19.96
N GLU A 113 10.78 -1.91 -21.27
CA GLU A 113 10.28 -0.89 -22.21
C GLU A 113 8.91 -0.33 -21.81
N THR A 114 8.00 -1.18 -21.34
CA THR A 114 6.68 -0.72 -20.87
C THR A 114 6.79 0.09 -19.58
N ASN A 115 7.65 -0.32 -18.64
CA ASN A 115 7.88 0.41 -17.39
C ASN A 115 8.56 1.77 -17.67
N ASP A 116 9.54 1.81 -18.57
CA ASP A 116 10.22 3.05 -18.98
C ASP A 116 9.23 4.02 -19.63
N TYR A 117 8.36 3.51 -20.51
CA TYR A 117 7.32 4.32 -21.14
C TYR A 117 6.30 4.84 -20.11
N MET A 118 5.89 4.02 -19.15
CA MET A 118 5.04 4.47 -18.05
C MET A 118 5.70 5.54 -17.18
N GLU A 119 6.99 5.41 -16.90
CA GLU A 119 7.74 6.40 -16.14
C GLU A 119 7.78 7.74 -16.88
N ASP A 120 8.09 7.73 -18.18
CA ASP A 120 8.03 8.92 -19.05
C ASP A 120 6.65 9.59 -18.98
N LEU A 121 5.57 8.83 -19.19
CA LEU A 121 4.20 9.36 -19.12
C LEU A 121 3.88 9.98 -17.75
N SER A 122 4.39 9.40 -16.67
CA SER A 122 4.14 9.88 -15.30
C SER A 122 4.72 11.29 -15.04
N THR A 123 5.70 11.73 -15.83
CA THR A 123 6.30 13.06 -15.75
C THR A 123 5.54 14.12 -16.55
N LYS A 124 4.76 13.71 -17.55
CA LYS A 124 4.06 14.63 -18.47
C LYS A 124 2.87 15.31 -17.81
N ALA A 125 2.70 16.61 -18.05
CA ALA A 125 1.57 17.37 -17.51
C ALA A 125 0.23 16.92 -18.12
N ASN A 126 0.23 16.68 -19.43
CA ASN A 126 -0.89 16.19 -20.22
C ASN A 126 -0.45 14.98 -21.04
N ILE A 127 -1.34 14.03 -21.27
CA ILE A 127 -1.08 12.80 -22.03
C ILE A 127 -2.17 12.68 -23.08
N SER A 128 -1.75 12.51 -24.33
CA SER A 128 -2.63 12.41 -25.50
C SER A 128 -3.37 11.06 -25.57
N THR A 129 -4.46 11.01 -26.33
CA THR A 129 -5.20 9.77 -26.57
C THR A 129 -4.32 8.72 -27.25
N GLU A 130 -3.43 9.14 -28.16
CA GLU A 130 -2.50 8.28 -28.88
C GLU A 130 -1.47 7.64 -27.92
N GLU A 131 -0.98 8.39 -26.94
CA GLU A 131 -0.07 7.87 -25.92
C GLU A 131 -0.77 6.87 -24.98
N TRP A 132 -2.03 7.11 -24.64
CA TRP A 132 -2.82 6.15 -23.86
C TRP A 132 -3.09 4.86 -24.64
N SER A 133 -3.43 4.97 -25.93
CA SER A 133 -3.61 3.83 -26.81
C SER A 133 -2.32 3.03 -26.95
N LYS A 134 -1.18 3.71 -27.14
CA LYS A 134 0.13 3.05 -27.20
C LYS A 134 0.45 2.30 -25.90
N LEU A 135 0.20 2.91 -24.73
CA LEU A 135 0.37 2.21 -23.46
C LEU A 135 -0.51 0.97 -23.37
N LYS A 136 -1.78 1.07 -23.77
CA LYS A 136 -2.72 -0.07 -23.81
C LYS A 136 -2.22 -1.19 -24.71
N GLU A 137 -1.75 -0.88 -25.92
CA GLU A 137 -1.16 -1.85 -26.86
C GLU A 137 0.06 -2.55 -26.24
N MET A 138 1.01 -1.79 -25.69
CA MET A 138 2.20 -2.35 -25.03
C MET A 138 1.84 -3.31 -23.89
N LEU A 139 0.81 -2.98 -23.11
CA LEU A 139 0.33 -3.84 -22.02
C LEU A 139 -0.29 -5.14 -22.52
N LEU A 140 -1.06 -5.08 -23.62
CA LEU A 140 -1.68 -6.25 -24.24
C LEU A 140 -0.65 -7.15 -24.92
N GLU A 141 0.39 -6.58 -25.50
CA GLU A 141 1.47 -7.32 -26.16
C GLU A 141 2.42 -7.99 -25.16
N THR A 142 2.57 -7.44 -23.96
CA THR A 142 3.51 -7.92 -22.93
C THR A 142 2.91 -9.01 -22.05
N PRO A 143 3.23 -10.31 -22.25
CA PRO A 143 2.50 -11.41 -21.61
C PRO A 143 2.59 -11.44 -20.08
N GLN A 144 3.63 -10.84 -19.50
CA GLN A 144 3.89 -10.83 -18.04
C GLN A 144 2.81 -10.06 -17.27
N PHE A 145 2.16 -9.08 -17.90
CA PHE A 145 1.10 -8.32 -17.25
C PHE A 145 -0.23 -9.09 -17.22
N ASN A 146 -0.36 -10.16 -18.01
CA ASN A 146 -1.61 -10.91 -18.19
C ASN A 146 -2.81 -9.99 -18.50
N ALA A 147 -2.55 -8.95 -19.30
CA ALA A 147 -3.57 -8.02 -19.74
C ALA A 147 -4.39 -8.63 -20.88
N THR A 148 -5.67 -8.29 -20.90
CA THR A 148 -6.66 -8.65 -21.90
C THR A 148 -7.50 -7.42 -22.16
N GLU A 149 -8.22 -7.37 -23.28
CA GLU A 149 -9.12 -6.24 -23.58
C GLU A 149 -10.16 -5.96 -22.49
N LYS A 150 -10.51 -6.95 -21.67
CA LYS A 150 -11.50 -6.81 -20.60
C LYS A 150 -10.94 -6.26 -19.29
N ASN A 151 -9.63 -6.33 -19.08
CA ASN A 151 -9.00 -6.00 -17.80
C ASN A 151 -7.80 -5.05 -17.94
N VAL A 152 -7.44 -4.61 -19.15
CA VAL A 152 -6.24 -3.79 -19.38
C VAL A 152 -6.31 -2.49 -18.60
N GLU A 153 -7.47 -1.84 -18.50
CA GLU A 153 -7.66 -0.62 -17.71
C GLU A 153 -7.41 -0.86 -16.21
N THR A 154 -7.83 -2.03 -15.72
CA THR A 154 -7.57 -2.46 -14.33
C THR A 154 -6.08 -2.72 -14.13
N VAL A 155 -5.40 -3.34 -15.10
CA VAL A 155 -3.96 -3.59 -15.06
C VAL A 155 -3.18 -2.28 -15.09
N THR A 156 -3.51 -1.36 -15.99
CA THR A 156 -2.93 -0.01 -16.08
C THR A 156 -3.03 0.71 -14.73
N MET A 157 -4.23 0.73 -14.13
CA MET A 157 -4.44 1.34 -12.81
C MET A 157 -3.65 0.65 -11.69
N LYS A 158 -3.41 -0.67 -11.74
CA LYS A 158 -2.55 -1.36 -10.77
C LYS A 158 -1.07 -0.99 -10.96
N LEU A 159 -0.61 -0.84 -12.20
CA LEU A 159 0.77 -0.48 -12.50
C LEU A 159 1.10 0.94 -12.06
N MET A 160 0.17 1.88 -12.26
CA MET A 160 0.30 3.26 -11.76
C MET A 160 0.56 3.31 -10.24
N ASN A 161 0.13 2.29 -9.49
CA ASN A 161 0.22 2.28 -8.03
C ASN A 161 1.65 2.02 -7.58
N ARG A 162 2.47 1.42 -8.46
CA ARG A 162 3.90 1.19 -8.23
C ARG A 162 4.68 2.50 -8.20
N TYR A 163 4.27 3.47 -9.01
CA TYR A 163 4.92 4.78 -9.09
C TYR A 163 4.49 5.71 -7.96
N ASN A 164 3.39 5.39 -7.25
CA ASN A 164 2.87 6.17 -6.13
C ASN A 164 2.52 7.64 -6.51
N ILE A 165 2.05 7.85 -7.74
CA ILE A 165 1.71 9.18 -8.29
C ILE A 165 0.19 9.29 -8.48
N PHE A 166 -0.50 9.93 -7.53
CA PHE A 166 -1.96 10.14 -7.61
C PHE A 166 -2.39 10.92 -8.85
N ARG A 167 -1.61 11.95 -9.23
CA ARG A 167 -1.87 12.78 -10.42
C ARG A 167 -2.03 11.93 -11.68
N PHE A 168 -1.20 10.90 -11.84
CA PHE A 168 -1.19 10.05 -13.02
C PHE A 168 -2.44 9.18 -13.09
N ALA A 169 -2.84 8.57 -11.97
CA ALA A 169 -4.10 7.82 -11.87
C ALA A 169 -5.32 8.71 -12.17
N ARG A 170 -5.33 9.96 -11.69
CA ARG A 170 -6.39 10.93 -11.98
C ARG A 170 -6.47 11.31 -13.46
N LEU A 171 -5.34 11.57 -14.11
CA LEU A 171 -5.30 11.85 -15.55
C LEU A 171 -5.86 10.68 -16.37
N TYR A 172 -5.46 9.45 -16.02
CA TYR A 172 -5.96 8.26 -16.69
C TYR A 172 -7.47 8.05 -16.47
N PHE A 173 -7.94 8.23 -15.23
CA PHE A 173 -9.37 8.13 -14.93
C PHE A 173 -10.21 9.15 -15.71
N ASN A 174 -9.74 10.39 -15.81
CA ASN A 174 -10.41 11.43 -16.59
C ASN A 174 -10.41 11.12 -18.09
N HIS A 175 -9.32 10.55 -18.60
CA HIS A 175 -9.27 10.04 -19.97
C HIS A 175 -10.35 8.96 -20.19
N LEU A 176 -10.47 7.96 -19.30
CA LEU A 176 -11.52 6.94 -19.39
C LEU A 176 -12.93 7.55 -19.38
N LYS A 177 -13.19 8.56 -18.52
CA LYS A 177 -14.47 9.28 -18.52
C LYS A 177 -14.75 9.99 -19.85
N SER A 178 -13.73 10.62 -20.44
CA SER A 178 -13.86 11.36 -21.71
C SER A 178 -14.23 10.48 -22.90
N LEU A 179 -13.83 9.19 -22.88
CA LEU A 179 -14.18 8.22 -23.90
C LEU A 179 -15.65 7.78 -23.85
N SER A 180 -16.41 8.18 -22.82
CA SER A 180 -17.82 7.80 -22.62
C SER A 180 -18.06 6.27 -22.61
N VAL A 181 -17.04 5.49 -22.23
CA VAL A 181 -17.11 4.04 -22.10
C VAL A 181 -17.49 3.69 -20.65
N ASP A 182 -18.30 2.65 -20.46
CA ASP A 182 -18.60 2.16 -19.11
C ASP A 182 -17.34 1.56 -18.49
N ILE A 183 -16.86 2.20 -17.43
CA ILE A 183 -15.61 1.83 -16.77
C ILE A 183 -15.83 0.56 -15.96
N ASN A 184 -14.97 -0.44 -16.19
CA ASN A 184 -14.99 -1.71 -15.47
C ASN A 184 -15.05 -1.48 -13.93
N PRO A 185 -15.99 -2.13 -13.20
CA PRO A 185 -16.12 -1.99 -11.74
C PRO A 185 -14.82 -2.23 -10.94
N ALA A 186 -13.95 -3.13 -11.40
CA ALA A 186 -12.65 -3.36 -10.77
C ALA A 186 -11.71 -2.15 -10.91
N THR A 187 -11.78 -1.44 -12.04
CA THR A 187 -11.01 -0.21 -12.28
C THR A 187 -11.53 0.92 -11.38
N LEU A 188 -12.85 1.06 -11.29
CA LEU A 188 -13.52 1.99 -10.38
C LEU A 188 -13.11 1.78 -8.92
N ALA A 189 -13.16 0.53 -8.43
CA ALA A 189 -12.79 0.17 -7.07
C ALA A 189 -11.32 0.50 -6.78
N ILE A 190 -10.41 0.29 -7.75
CA ILE A 190 -9.00 0.67 -7.60
C ILE A 190 -8.85 2.19 -7.55
N TYR A 191 -9.56 2.95 -8.40
CA TYR A 191 -9.50 4.41 -8.37
C TYR A 191 -9.94 4.99 -7.01
N VAL A 192 -11.02 4.46 -6.44
CA VAL A 192 -11.45 4.81 -5.08
C VAL A 192 -10.36 4.54 -4.05
N ARG A 193 -9.66 3.41 -4.16
CA ARG A 193 -8.52 3.10 -3.29
C ARG A 193 -7.37 4.11 -3.45
N TYR A 194 -7.14 4.66 -4.64
CA TYR A 194 -6.19 5.76 -4.80
C TYR A 194 -6.61 6.99 -4.02
N ILE A 195 -7.87 7.40 -4.14
CA ILE A 195 -8.39 8.57 -3.42
C ILE A 195 -8.21 8.41 -1.92
N PHE A 196 -8.47 7.21 -1.37
CA PHE A 196 -8.18 6.93 0.04
C PHE A 196 -6.68 7.03 0.38
N THR A 197 -5.83 6.43 -0.45
CA THR A 197 -4.38 6.35 -0.20
C THR A 197 -3.71 7.73 -0.28
N PHE A 198 -4.18 8.59 -1.19
CA PHE A 198 -3.64 9.91 -1.47
C PHE A 198 -4.60 11.03 -1.07
N ARG A 199 -5.43 10.80 -0.06
CA ARG A 199 -6.47 11.75 0.40
C ARG A 199 -5.93 13.14 0.71
N ASP A 200 -4.67 13.25 1.15
CA ASP A 200 -4.04 14.53 1.46
C ASP A 200 -3.72 15.36 0.19
N GLN A 201 -3.74 14.73 -1.00
CA GLN A 201 -3.57 15.35 -2.32
C GLN A 201 -4.91 15.52 -3.06
N CYS A 202 -6.01 15.06 -2.49
CA CYS A 202 -7.33 15.06 -3.11
C CYS A 202 -8.04 16.40 -2.91
N THR A 203 -8.84 16.77 -3.90
CA THR A 203 -9.75 17.91 -3.85
C THR A 203 -11.13 17.49 -3.33
N ALA A 204 -12.01 18.47 -3.05
CA ALA A 204 -13.40 18.17 -2.69
C ALA A 204 -14.15 17.41 -3.80
N GLU A 205 -13.84 17.70 -5.07
CA GLU A 205 -14.42 17.01 -6.22
C GLU A 205 -14.00 15.54 -6.27
N ASP A 206 -12.73 15.23 -5.98
CA ASP A 206 -12.24 13.85 -5.91
C ASP A 206 -13.04 13.02 -4.89
N PHE A 207 -13.39 13.60 -3.73
CA PHE A 207 -14.21 12.91 -2.73
C PHE A 207 -15.67 12.71 -3.17
N LEU A 208 -16.25 13.63 -3.94
CA LEU A 208 -17.58 13.44 -4.53
C LEU A 208 -17.57 12.32 -5.57
N VAL A 209 -16.53 12.27 -6.41
CA VAL A 209 -16.33 11.18 -7.38
C VAL A 209 -16.17 9.83 -6.66
N ALA A 210 -15.41 9.77 -5.57
CA ALA A 210 -15.29 8.55 -4.77
C ALA A 210 -16.66 8.09 -4.22
N GLU A 211 -17.48 9.02 -3.74
CA GLU A 211 -18.81 8.73 -3.20
C GLU A 211 -19.77 8.19 -4.27
N GLU A 212 -19.77 8.79 -5.46
CA GLU A 212 -20.54 8.34 -6.62
C GLU A 212 -20.13 6.92 -7.01
N ILE A 213 -18.82 6.67 -7.15
CA ILE A 213 -18.29 5.35 -7.53
C ILE A 213 -18.66 4.30 -6.48
N CYS A 214 -18.45 4.59 -5.19
CA CYS A 214 -18.78 3.65 -4.13
C CYS A 214 -20.28 3.30 -4.12
N SER A 215 -21.15 4.30 -4.34
CA SER A 215 -22.60 4.07 -4.40
C SER A 215 -22.96 3.20 -5.61
N LYS A 216 -22.42 3.50 -6.80
CA LYS A 216 -22.59 2.66 -8.00
C LYS A 216 -22.13 1.22 -7.77
N LEU A 217 -20.99 1.01 -7.10
CA LEU A 217 -20.46 -0.32 -6.81
C LEU A 217 -21.38 -1.11 -5.87
N VAL A 218 -21.90 -0.48 -4.82
CA VAL A 218 -22.86 -1.11 -3.88
C VAL A 218 -24.18 -1.44 -4.58
N GLU A 219 -24.71 -0.52 -5.38
CA GLU A 219 -25.97 -0.72 -6.11
C GLU A 219 -25.87 -1.80 -7.18
N SER A 220 -24.71 -1.90 -7.85
CA SER A 220 -24.48 -2.89 -8.92
C SER A 220 -24.33 -4.34 -8.43
N SER A 221 -24.03 -4.55 -7.16
CA SER A 221 -23.74 -5.88 -6.61
C SER A 221 -24.30 -6.03 -5.20
N PRO A 222 -25.44 -6.74 -5.03
CA PRO A 222 -26.05 -6.95 -3.71
C PRO A 222 -25.11 -7.61 -2.69
N ILE A 223 -24.15 -8.41 -3.18
CA ILE A 223 -23.11 -9.03 -2.37
C ILE A 223 -21.77 -8.52 -2.90
N LEU A 224 -21.06 -7.73 -2.10
CA LEU A 224 -19.72 -7.28 -2.44
C LEU A 224 -18.71 -8.41 -2.25
N SER A 225 -17.86 -8.64 -3.24
CA SER A 225 -16.66 -9.46 -3.02
C SER A 225 -15.76 -8.82 -1.96
N LEU A 226 -14.98 -9.62 -1.23
CA LEU A 226 -14.10 -9.10 -0.17
C LEU A 226 -13.18 -7.96 -0.65
N THR A 227 -12.63 -8.08 -1.87
CA THR A 227 -11.79 -7.03 -2.47
C THR A 227 -12.60 -5.78 -2.83
N ALA A 228 -13.83 -5.93 -3.33
CA ALA A 228 -14.69 -4.79 -3.62
C ALA A 228 -15.11 -4.08 -2.32
N ALA A 229 -15.53 -4.84 -1.30
CA ALA A 229 -15.89 -4.33 0.02
C ALA A 229 -14.72 -3.56 0.64
N ASP A 230 -13.50 -4.10 0.58
CA ASP A 230 -12.31 -3.42 1.09
C ASP A 230 -12.12 -2.02 0.47
N ASN A 231 -12.23 -1.93 -0.86
CA ASN A 231 -12.08 -0.67 -1.57
C ASN A 231 -13.24 0.30 -1.29
N VAL A 232 -14.48 -0.19 -1.23
CA VAL A 232 -15.68 0.61 -0.93
C VAL A 232 -15.63 1.15 0.51
N ILE A 233 -15.26 0.34 1.49
CA ILE A 233 -15.05 0.77 2.88
C ILE A 233 -14.00 1.87 2.92
N CYS A 234 -12.83 1.66 2.29
CA CYS A 234 -11.79 2.68 2.23
C CYS A 234 -12.30 3.97 1.55
N GLY A 235 -13.05 3.83 0.46
CA GLY A 235 -13.61 4.94 -0.29
C GLY A 235 -14.57 5.79 0.51
N PHE A 236 -15.66 5.20 1.02
CA PHE A 236 -16.62 5.94 1.83
C PHE A 236 -15.97 6.55 3.07
N SER A 237 -14.96 5.90 3.66
CA SER A 237 -14.32 6.39 4.88
C SER A 237 -13.70 7.79 4.75
N VAL A 238 -13.42 8.28 3.53
CA VAL A 238 -12.88 9.64 3.30
C VAL A 238 -13.92 10.63 2.77
N THR A 239 -15.16 10.24 2.55
CA THR A 239 -16.23 11.12 2.03
C THR A 239 -17.15 11.63 3.14
N LYS A 240 -18.17 12.43 2.77
CA LYS A 240 -19.21 12.89 3.71
C LYS A 240 -20.09 11.72 4.17
N ASN A 241 -20.26 10.70 3.33
CA ASN A 241 -21.03 9.49 3.62
C ASN A 241 -20.20 8.40 4.33
N TRP A 242 -19.25 8.79 5.17
CA TRP A 242 -18.36 7.86 5.87
C TRP A 242 -19.08 6.82 6.74
N ARG A 243 -20.29 7.12 7.24
CA ARG A 243 -21.09 6.13 8.00
C ARG A 243 -21.37 4.86 7.20
N LYS A 244 -21.55 4.96 5.88
CA LYS A 244 -21.70 3.78 5.00
C LYS A 244 -20.48 2.85 5.07
N SER A 245 -19.27 3.40 5.27
CA SER A 245 -18.07 2.57 5.47
C SER A 245 -18.14 1.74 6.76
N LEU A 246 -18.70 2.31 7.84
CA LEU A 246 -18.87 1.65 9.13
C LEU A 246 -19.96 0.57 9.07
N GLU A 247 -21.07 0.84 8.37
CA GLU A 247 -22.15 -0.13 8.13
C GLU A 247 -21.61 -1.37 7.40
N ILE A 248 -21.00 -1.18 6.23
CA ILE A 248 -20.41 -2.28 5.44
C ILE A 248 -19.31 -2.99 6.23
N PHE A 249 -18.47 -2.25 6.95
CA PHE A 249 -17.45 -2.85 7.83
C PHE A 249 -18.07 -3.74 8.89
N ASN A 250 -19.15 -3.33 9.55
CA ASN A 250 -19.79 -4.14 10.59
C ASN A 250 -20.44 -5.41 10.05
N GLU A 251 -21.00 -5.37 8.85
CA GLU A 251 -21.53 -6.55 8.16
C GLU A 251 -20.40 -7.51 7.76
N MET A 252 -19.26 -6.98 7.34
CA MET A 252 -18.17 -7.76 6.74
C MET A 252 -17.02 -8.08 7.70
N LYS A 253 -16.93 -7.52 8.91
CA LYS A 253 -15.77 -7.65 9.81
C LYS A 253 -15.47 -9.08 10.28
N ASN A 254 -16.45 -9.97 10.19
CA ASN A 254 -16.29 -11.39 10.48
C ASN A 254 -15.64 -12.15 9.31
N LEU A 255 -15.67 -11.57 8.11
CA LEU A 255 -14.85 -11.97 6.97
C LEU A 255 -13.48 -11.33 7.13
N GLU A 256 -12.42 -11.94 6.60
CA GLU A 256 -11.03 -11.48 6.76
C GLU A 256 -10.75 -10.17 5.98
N LEU A 257 -11.37 -9.05 6.39
CA LEU A 257 -11.10 -7.72 5.85
C LEU A 257 -9.64 -7.34 6.04
N SER A 258 -9.10 -6.57 5.10
CA SER A 258 -7.71 -6.13 5.23
C SER A 258 -7.52 -5.15 6.40
N LYS A 259 -6.29 -5.14 6.93
CA LYS A 259 -5.83 -4.17 7.94
C LYS A 259 -6.15 -2.71 7.55
N ARG A 260 -6.16 -2.40 6.24
CA ARG A 260 -6.47 -1.07 5.72
C ARG A 260 -7.90 -0.63 6.07
N CYS A 261 -8.88 -1.53 5.99
CA CYS A 261 -10.28 -1.23 6.27
C CYS A 261 -10.49 -0.84 7.74
N TYR A 262 -9.85 -1.58 8.66
CA TYR A 262 -9.88 -1.25 10.08
C TYR A 262 -9.32 0.14 10.34
N PHE A 263 -8.21 0.49 9.69
CA PHE A 263 -7.60 1.82 9.82
C PHE A 263 -8.48 2.91 9.24
N ALA A 264 -8.99 2.70 8.03
CA ALA A 264 -9.85 3.62 7.32
C ALA A 264 -11.09 4.00 8.16
N VAL A 265 -11.79 3.00 8.69
CA VAL A 265 -13.01 3.22 9.48
C VAL A 265 -12.68 3.85 10.84
N ALA A 266 -11.63 3.39 11.54
CA ALA A 266 -11.22 4.00 12.79
C ALA A 266 -10.85 5.49 12.59
N GLU A 267 -10.05 5.81 11.57
CA GLU A 267 -9.70 7.20 11.21
C GLU A 267 -10.96 8.04 10.94
N ALA A 268 -11.93 7.49 10.22
CA ALA A 268 -13.20 8.16 9.96
C ALA A 268 -14.00 8.43 11.25
N CYS A 269 -14.06 7.47 12.17
CA CYS A 269 -14.71 7.65 13.48
C CYS A 269 -14.05 8.78 14.28
N PHE A 270 -12.71 8.79 14.39
CA PHE A 270 -12.00 9.86 15.12
C PHE A 270 -12.24 11.23 14.47
N ARG A 271 -12.10 11.34 13.15
CA ARG A 271 -12.32 12.60 12.42
C ARG A 271 -13.74 13.15 12.61
N ASN A 272 -14.73 12.27 12.78
CA ASN A 272 -16.13 12.63 12.98
C ASN A 272 -16.60 12.58 14.44
N LYS A 273 -15.65 12.56 15.39
CA LYS A 273 -15.92 12.61 16.84
C LYS A 273 -16.70 11.42 17.42
N GLU A 274 -16.66 10.26 16.77
CA GLU A 274 -17.19 8.99 17.29
C GLU A 274 -16.09 8.19 18.00
N PHE A 275 -15.58 8.75 19.09
CA PHE A 275 -14.36 8.26 19.74
C PHE A 275 -14.47 6.84 20.27
N GLU A 276 -15.57 6.49 20.94
CA GLU A 276 -15.71 5.16 21.54
C GLU A 276 -15.77 4.07 20.46
N THR A 277 -16.53 4.30 19.38
CA THR A 277 -16.52 3.40 18.21
C THR A 277 -15.13 3.30 17.57
N GLY A 278 -14.41 4.43 17.45
CA GLY A 278 -13.02 4.43 16.98
C GLY A 278 -12.10 3.57 17.86
N TRP A 279 -12.23 3.68 19.19
CA TRP A 279 -11.46 2.89 20.15
C TRP A 279 -11.81 1.41 20.13
N GLU A 280 -13.06 1.03 19.94
CA GLU A 280 -13.46 -0.37 19.77
C GLU A 280 -12.78 -1.02 18.56
N ILE A 281 -12.65 -0.28 17.46
CA ILE A 281 -11.94 -0.74 16.26
C ILE A 281 -10.43 -0.82 16.53
N VAL A 282 -9.85 0.16 17.24
CA VAL A 282 -8.43 0.13 17.68
C VAL A 282 -8.13 -1.07 18.57
N GLU A 283 -8.99 -1.39 19.54
CA GLU A 283 -8.85 -2.59 20.37
C GLU A 283 -8.90 -3.87 19.52
N SER A 284 -9.74 -3.91 18.49
CA SER A 284 -9.82 -5.03 17.55
C SER A 284 -8.54 -5.18 16.71
N ILE A 285 -7.90 -4.07 16.31
CA ILE A 285 -6.58 -4.06 15.67
C ILE A 285 -5.51 -4.65 16.60
N GLY A 286 -5.51 -4.25 17.89
CA GLY A 286 -4.58 -4.77 18.90
C GLY A 286 -4.75 -6.28 19.14
N LYS A 287 -5.99 -6.77 19.21
CA LYS A 287 -6.30 -8.21 19.34
C LYS A 287 -5.78 -9.05 18.15
N LYS A 288 -5.68 -8.45 16.96
CA LYS A 288 -5.07 -9.08 15.77
C LYS A 288 -3.54 -8.90 15.71
N SER A 289 -2.93 -8.35 16.75
CA SER A 289 -1.49 -8.06 16.84
C SER A 289 -0.99 -7.15 15.71
N TRP A 290 -1.86 -6.27 15.21
CA TRP A 290 -1.51 -5.31 14.17
C TRP A 290 -1.07 -3.98 14.77
N GLN A 291 0.16 -3.54 14.49
CA GLN A 291 0.58 -2.19 14.87
C GLN A 291 -0.26 -1.12 14.16
N LEU A 292 -0.61 -0.04 14.86
CA LEU A 292 -1.31 1.12 14.29
C LEU A 292 -0.51 1.76 13.17
N ALA A 293 -1.21 2.24 12.14
CA ALA A 293 -0.63 3.12 11.13
C ALA A 293 -0.42 4.52 11.70
N ASP A 294 0.58 5.22 11.17
CA ASP A 294 0.94 6.57 11.63
C ASP A 294 -0.19 7.58 11.39
N SER A 295 -0.96 7.38 10.31
CA SER A 295 -2.16 8.15 10.01
C SER A 295 -3.26 8.00 11.06
N LEU A 296 -3.47 6.77 11.57
CA LEU A 296 -4.44 6.49 12.62
C LEU A 296 -3.95 7.03 13.97
N THR A 297 -2.68 6.83 14.30
CA THR A 297 -2.05 7.44 15.48
C THR A 297 -2.22 8.96 15.48
N SER A 298 -1.95 9.61 14.35
CA SER A 298 -2.13 11.05 14.17
C SER A 298 -3.60 11.46 14.32
N SER A 299 -4.54 10.68 13.76
CA SER A 299 -5.98 10.96 13.87
C SER A 299 -6.48 10.87 15.32
N ILE A 300 -6.03 9.87 16.08
CA ILE A 300 -6.34 9.75 17.51
C ILE A 300 -5.86 11.01 18.25
N LEU A 301 -4.61 11.40 18.06
CA LEU A 301 -4.01 12.53 18.79
C LEU A 301 -4.60 13.89 18.37
N LEU A 302 -4.95 14.05 17.09
CA LEU A 302 -5.48 15.29 16.55
C LEU A 302 -6.95 15.53 16.93
N TYR A 303 -7.77 14.48 16.86
CA TYR A 303 -9.23 14.63 16.97
C TYR A 303 -9.80 14.28 18.34
N SER A 304 -9.04 13.68 19.25
CA SER A 304 -9.52 13.41 20.62
C SER A 304 -10.05 14.67 21.30
N LEU A 305 -11.18 14.56 22.02
CA LEU A 305 -11.77 15.67 22.79
C LEU A 305 -10.76 16.29 23.75
N ASP A 306 -10.03 15.43 24.45
CA ASP A 306 -8.90 15.78 25.28
C ASP A 306 -7.67 15.07 24.73
N LYS A 307 -6.68 15.86 24.27
CA LYS A 307 -5.41 15.35 23.76
C LYS A 307 -4.68 14.52 24.81
N HIS A 308 -4.76 14.89 26.09
CA HIS A 308 -4.15 14.15 27.17
C HIS A 308 -4.84 12.80 27.37
N GLU A 309 -6.18 12.75 27.36
CA GLU A 309 -6.91 11.48 27.43
C GLU A 309 -6.56 10.57 26.24
N GLY A 310 -6.58 11.11 25.02
CA GLY A 310 -6.23 10.38 23.81
C GLY A 310 -4.81 9.80 23.87
N LEU A 311 -3.84 10.61 24.32
CA LEU A 311 -2.46 10.19 24.55
C LEU A 311 -2.37 9.06 25.59
N VAL A 312 -3.05 9.20 26.73
CA VAL A 312 -3.04 8.18 27.79
C VAL A 312 -3.67 6.86 27.31
N ARG A 313 -4.81 6.90 26.61
CA ARG A 313 -5.44 5.71 26.03
C ARG A 313 -4.53 5.04 25.00
N LEU A 314 -3.87 5.83 24.14
CA LEU A 314 -2.92 5.31 23.14
C LEU A 314 -1.72 4.62 23.79
N LEU A 315 -1.15 5.19 24.86
CA LEU A 315 -0.06 4.57 25.61
C LEU A 315 -0.49 3.28 26.30
N LYS A 316 -1.70 3.24 26.87
CA LYS A 316 -2.28 2.01 27.43
C LYS A 316 -2.48 0.95 26.36
N PHE A 317 -2.97 1.33 25.18
CA PHE A 317 -3.12 0.43 24.03
C PHE A 317 -1.78 -0.22 23.67
N TYR A 318 -0.71 0.58 23.51
CA TYR A 318 0.61 0.01 23.21
C TYR A 318 1.08 -0.89 24.34
N ALA A 319 1.06 -0.45 25.59
CA ALA A 319 1.49 -1.27 26.72
C ALA A 319 0.72 -2.60 26.85
N LYS A 320 -0.53 -2.66 26.38
CA LYS A 320 -1.37 -3.85 26.40
C LYS A 320 -1.03 -4.84 25.28
N TYR A 321 -0.75 -4.37 24.07
CA TYR A 321 -0.66 -5.22 22.88
C TYR A 321 0.75 -5.32 22.28
N PHE A 322 1.67 -4.43 22.64
CA PHE A 322 2.99 -4.31 22.04
C PHE A 322 4.04 -3.89 23.07
N ASP A 323 5.27 -4.40 22.94
CA ASP A 323 6.36 -3.97 23.83
C ASP A 323 6.74 -2.49 23.63
N LYS A 324 6.59 -1.99 22.39
CA LYS A 324 6.90 -0.61 22.00
C LYS A 324 6.08 -0.16 20.78
N PRO A 325 5.74 1.15 20.68
CA PRO A 325 5.23 1.71 19.44
C PRO A 325 6.27 1.63 18.32
N ASN A 326 5.81 1.68 17.07
CA ASN A 326 6.72 1.87 15.95
C ASN A 326 7.37 3.26 16.01
N LEU A 327 8.48 3.45 15.28
CA LEU A 327 9.28 4.68 15.36
C LEU A 327 8.48 5.94 15.02
N GLU A 328 7.66 5.90 13.98
CA GLU A 328 6.91 7.06 13.51
C GLU A 328 5.76 7.41 14.47
N SER A 329 4.99 6.43 14.92
CA SER A 329 3.99 6.60 15.98
C SER A 329 4.62 7.12 17.28
N ALA A 330 5.82 6.67 17.64
CA ALA A 330 6.54 7.22 18.80
C ALA A 330 6.89 8.70 18.62
N LYS A 331 7.33 9.12 17.41
CA LYS A 331 7.59 10.54 17.11
C LYS A 331 6.32 11.37 17.24
N HIS A 332 5.18 10.91 16.71
CA HIS A 332 3.90 11.60 16.82
C HIS A 332 3.47 11.77 18.29
N ILE A 333 3.54 10.70 19.07
CA ILE A 333 3.26 10.71 20.52
C ILE A 333 4.14 11.73 21.23
N LEU A 334 5.46 11.71 20.99
CA LEU A 334 6.40 12.63 21.62
C LEU A 334 6.12 14.08 21.24
N SER A 335 5.88 14.36 19.96
CA SER A 335 5.59 15.72 19.46
C SER A 335 4.28 16.30 20.00
N THR A 336 3.32 15.44 20.37
CA THR A 336 2.03 15.87 20.95
C THR A 336 2.12 16.06 22.47
N ALA A 337 3.07 15.39 23.11
CA ALA A 337 3.28 15.46 24.56
C ALA A 337 4.11 16.67 25.01
N THR A 338 4.88 17.26 24.08
CA THR A 338 5.62 18.53 24.26
C THR A 338 4.73 19.72 23.95
#